data_AF-N4XDY6-F1
#
_entry.id   AF-N4XDY6-F1
#
_cell.length_a   1.000
_cell.length_b   1.000
_cell.length_c   1.000
_cell.angle_alpha   90.00
_cell.angle_beta   90.00
_cell.angle_gamma   90.00
#
_symmetry.space_group_name_H-M   'P 1'
#
loop_
_entity.id
_entity.type
_entity.pdbx_description
1 polymer ?
#
loop_
_entity_poly.entity_id
_entity_poly.type
_entity_poly.pdbx_seq_one_letter_code
_entity_poly.pdbx_strand_id
1 'polypeptide(L)'
;ISGSGDVPVTFTYTFDIGRMVAVLLTLPKWSKEYYIIGDKLTWNQVLQIAEDVKGVKFDVKYDSVETLKQGHITELPSHLLAYPFFPKEQLQGLISSFNLLVNNGYFDLKPTEEQNLNELFPEIKLKSMREIIGAWKGK
;
A
#
# COMPACT_ATOMS: atom_id res chain seq x y z
N ILE A 1 6.91 7.86 -7.50
CA ILE A 1 5.50 7.99 -7.06
C ILE A 1 4.64 8.01 -8.30
N SER A 2 3.54 7.27 -8.33
CA SER A 2 2.65 7.23 -9.50
C SER A 2 1.81 8.50 -9.61
N GLY A 3 1.69 9.05 -10.81
CA GLY A 3 0.82 10.21 -11.07
C GLY A 3 1.17 11.40 -10.17
N SER A 4 0.15 12.02 -9.55
CA SER A 4 0.37 13.12 -8.58
C SER A 4 0.79 12.63 -7.19
N GLY A 5 0.56 11.34 -6.87
CA GLY A 5 0.76 10.80 -5.53
C GLY A 5 -0.34 11.17 -4.52
N ASP A 6 -1.43 11.80 -4.96
CA ASP A 6 -2.50 12.32 -4.08
C ASP A 6 -3.75 11.42 -4.03
N VAL A 7 -3.76 10.31 -4.76
CA VAL A 7 -4.89 9.36 -4.72
C VAL A 7 -4.78 8.52 -3.43
N PRO A 8 -5.84 8.43 -2.60
CA PRO A 8 -5.83 7.62 -1.40
C PRO A 8 -5.63 6.13 -1.68
N VAL A 9 -4.92 5.46 -0.78
CA VAL A 9 -4.63 4.03 -0.81
C VAL A 9 -4.87 3.46 0.59
N THR A 10 -5.46 2.27 0.64
CA THR A 10 -5.61 1.52 1.89
C THR A 10 -4.36 0.67 2.13
N PHE A 11 -3.71 0.86 3.27
CA PHE A 11 -2.55 0.10 3.71
C PHE A 11 -2.88 -0.70 4.96
N THR A 12 -2.57 -1.99 4.96
CA THR A 12 -2.81 -2.87 6.10
C THR A 12 -1.56 -3.67 6.40
N TYR A 13 -1.11 -3.65 7.66
CA TYR A 13 0.05 -4.41 8.09
C TYR A 13 -0.23 -5.91 8.05
N THR A 14 0.71 -6.70 7.54
CA THR A 14 0.51 -8.14 7.28
C THR A 14 0.18 -8.95 8.53
N PHE A 15 0.75 -8.63 9.70
CA PHE A 15 0.42 -9.33 10.95
C PHE A 15 -0.99 -8.98 11.44
N ASP A 16 -1.46 -7.77 11.16
CA ASP A 16 -2.82 -7.36 11.49
C ASP A 16 -3.86 -8.05 10.61
N ILE A 17 -3.51 -8.34 9.35
CA ILE A 17 -4.32 -9.23 8.50
C ILE A 17 -4.49 -10.59 9.19
N GLY A 18 -3.40 -11.20 9.69
CA GLY A 18 -3.46 -12.47 10.40
C GLY A 18 -4.36 -12.43 11.65
N ARG A 19 -4.28 -11.36 12.44
CA ARG A 19 -5.11 -11.16 13.64
C ARG A 19 -6.59 -11.04 13.28
N MET A 20 -6.91 -10.24 12.26
CA MET A 20 -8.28 -10.05 11.78
C MET A 20 -8.86 -11.33 11.16
N VAL A 21 -8.06 -12.07 10.39
CA VAL A 21 -8.49 -13.38 9.85
C VAL A 21 -8.78 -14.35 10.99
N ALA A 22 -7.96 -14.40 12.04
CA ALA A 22 -8.20 -15.31 13.16
C ALA A 22 -9.56 -15.08 13.84
N VAL A 23 -9.99 -13.82 14.03
CA VAL A 23 -11.32 -13.51 14.60
C VAL A 23 -12.45 -13.62 13.58
N LEU A 24 -12.20 -13.34 12.30
CA LEU A 24 -13.18 -13.58 11.24
C LEU A 24 -13.65 -15.04 11.25
N LEU A 25 -12.74 -15.98 11.47
CA LEU A 25 -13.05 -17.41 11.52
C LEU A 25 -13.99 -17.80 12.67
N THR A 26 -14.19 -16.95 13.68
CA THR A 26 -15.12 -17.23 14.79
C THR A 26 -16.55 -16.78 14.49
N LEU A 27 -16.79 -16.09 13.37
CA LEU A 27 -18.14 -15.66 13.00
C LEU A 27 -19.02 -16.87 12.65
N PRO A 28 -20.30 -16.89 13.07
CA PRO A 28 -21.21 -18.00 12.78
C PRO A 28 -21.60 -18.10 11.30
N LYS A 29 -21.43 -17.01 10.54
CA LYS A 29 -21.69 -16.93 9.10
C LYS A 29 -20.71 -15.95 8.47
N TRP A 30 -20.26 -16.27 7.26
CA TRP A 30 -19.37 -15.40 6.50
C TRP A 30 -20.11 -14.77 5.31
N SER A 31 -19.84 -13.49 5.11
CA SER A 31 -20.08 -12.78 3.86
C SER A 31 -19.13 -13.28 2.78
N LYS A 32 -19.45 -12.97 1.51
CA LYS A 32 -18.61 -13.35 0.36
C LYS A 32 -17.21 -12.74 0.42
N GLU A 33 -17.11 -11.53 0.96
CA GLU A 33 -15.87 -10.78 1.08
C GLU A 33 -15.92 -9.88 2.30
N TYR A 34 -14.73 -9.56 2.79
CA TYR A 34 -14.50 -8.67 3.92
C TYR A 34 -13.28 -7.81 3.63
N TYR A 35 -13.24 -6.64 4.27
CA TYR A 35 -12.19 -5.66 4.12
C TYR A 35 -11.56 -5.36 5.48
N ILE A 36 -10.25 -5.13 5.47
CA ILE A 36 -9.49 -4.67 6.63
C ILE A 36 -8.86 -3.35 6.23
N ILE A 37 -9.33 -2.27 6.83
CA ILE A 37 -8.90 -0.92 6.53
C ILE A 37 -7.90 -0.50 7.63
N GLY A 38 -6.59 -0.64 7.36
CA GLY A 38 -5.55 -0.17 8.29
C GLY A 38 -5.45 1.34 8.30
N ASP A 39 -4.61 1.88 7.41
CA ASP A 39 -4.48 3.30 7.14
C ASP A 39 -5.04 3.64 5.77
N LYS A 40 -5.63 4.82 5.63
CA LYS A 40 -5.99 5.41 4.33
C LYS A 40 -5.14 6.65 4.10
N LEU A 41 -4.14 6.53 3.23
CA LEU A 41 -3.12 7.55 3.00
C LEU A 41 -2.83 7.70 1.51
N THR A 42 -2.34 8.87 1.12
CA THR A 42 -1.76 9.08 -0.21
C THR A 42 -0.26 8.73 -0.19
N TRP A 43 0.34 8.47 -1.35
CA TRP A 43 1.79 8.24 -1.42
C TRP A 43 2.61 9.45 -0.95
N ASN A 44 2.12 10.67 -1.17
CA ASN A 44 2.75 11.88 -0.65
C ASN A 44 2.70 11.93 0.89
N GLN A 45 1.61 11.47 1.52
CA GLN A 45 1.53 11.35 2.97
C GLN A 45 2.46 10.26 3.52
N VAL A 46 2.57 9.11 2.84
CA VAL A 46 3.53 8.06 3.22
C VAL A 46 4.96 8.56 3.14
N LEU A 47 5.32 9.29 2.07
CA LEU A 47 6.61 9.95 1.92
C LEU A 47 6.89 10.90 3.09
N GLN A 48 5.94 11.78 3.42
CA GLN A 48 6.10 12.72 4.53
C GLN A 48 6.34 12.00 5.87
N ILE A 49 5.58 10.93 6.14
CA ILE A 49 5.79 10.10 7.34
C ILE A 49 7.20 9.51 7.35
N ALA A 50 7.67 8.99 6.21
CA ALA A 50 9.00 8.40 6.11
C ALA A 50 10.11 9.43 6.36
N GLU A 51 10.01 10.61 5.76
CA GLU A 51 10.96 11.71 5.94
C GLU A 51 11.00 12.20 7.39
N ASP A 52 9.83 12.37 8.02
CA ASP A 52 9.72 12.77 9.42
C ASP A 52 10.38 11.75 10.36
N VAL A 53 10.09 10.46 10.15
CA VAL A 53 10.59 9.39 11.03
C VAL A 53 12.10 9.22 10.89
N LYS A 54 12.61 9.30 9.66
CA LYS A 54 14.04 9.10 9.36
C LYS A 54 14.87 10.38 9.52
N GLY A 55 14.24 11.55 9.53
CA GLY A 55 14.93 12.85 9.62
C GLY A 55 15.74 13.21 8.38
N VAL A 56 15.36 12.67 7.21
CA VAL A 56 16.05 12.88 5.92
C VAL A 56 15.03 13.18 4.83
N LYS A 57 15.47 13.83 3.76
CA LYS A 57 14.68 14.02 2.53
C LYS A 57 15.04 12.96 1.50
N PHE A 58 14.06 12.48 0.75
CA PHE A 58 14.29 11.55 -0.35
C PHE A 58 14.42 12.29 -1.68
N ASP A 59 15.15 11.69 -2.63
CA ASP A 59 15.02 12.07 -4.04
C ASP A 59 13.71 11.50 -4.59
N VAL A 60 12.77 12.37 -4.95
CA VAL A 60 11.41 12.00 -5.31
C VAL A 60 11.18 12.25 -6.80
N LYS A 61 10.77 11.19 -7.50
CA LYS A 61 10.35 11.25 -8.90
C LYS A 61 8.89 10.85 -9.02
N TYR A 62 8.18 11.54 -9.91
CA TYR A 62 6.80 11.24 -10.26
C TYR A 62 6.75 10.65 -11.66
N ASP A 63 6.16 9.45 -11.76
CA ASP A 63 5.93 8.78 -13.04
C ASP A 63 4.58 9.21 -13.58
N SER A 64 4.56 9.93 -14.71
CA SER A 64 3.32 10.41 -15.31
C SER A 64 2.45 9.25 -15.78
N VAL A 65 1.14 9.49 -15.89
CA VAL A 65 0.19 8.49 -16.38
C VAL A 65 0.56 8.04 -17.80
N GLU A 66 1.08 8.94 -18.63
CA GLU A 66 1.55 8.65 -19.98
C GLU A 66 2.76 7.70 -19.97
N THR A 67 3.74 7.94 -19.11
CA THR A 67 4.91 7.07 -18.93
C THR A 67 4.50 5.69 -18.43
N LEU A 68 3.60 5.62 -17.46
CA LEU A 68 3.09 4.35 -16.93
C LEU A 68 2.30 3.56 -17.98
N LYS A 69 1.50 4.22 -18.84
CA LYS A 69 0.79 3.57 -19.96
C LYS A 69 1.74 2.94 -20.99
N GLN A 70 2.96 3.44 -21.09
CA GLN A 70 3.99 2.86 -21.94
C GLN A 70 4.74 1.70 -21.27
N GLY A 71 4.37 1.31 -20.04
CA GLY A 71 5.02 0.24 -19.29
C GLY A 71 6.35 0.65 -18.65
N HIS A 72 6.60 1.96 -18.55
CA HIS A 72 7.83 2.50 -17.98
C HIS A 72 7.60 3.06 -16.58
N ILE A 73 8.63 2.93 -15.74
CA ILE A 73 8.70 3.54 -14.41
C ILE A 73 10.07 4.16 -14.21
N THR A 74 10.19 5.05 -13.22
CA THR A 74 11.48 5.41 -12.65
C THR A 74 12.16 4.13 -12.12
N GLU A 75 13.33 3.79 -12.67
CA GLU A 75 14.11 2.65 -12.22
C GLU A 75 14.80 2.95 -10.88
N LEU A 76 14.56 2.09 -9.87
CA LEU A 76 15.16 2.19 -8.54
C LEU A 76 16.27 1.15 -8.38
N PRO A 77 17.27 1.39 -7.52
CA PRO A 77 18.36 0.42 -7.27
C PRO A 77 17.87 -0.98 -6.88
N SER A 78 16.76 -1.07 -6.15
CA SER A 78 16.14 -2.35 -5.76
C SER A 78 15.61 -3.17 -6.93
N HIS A 79 15.25 -2.55 -8.06
CA HIS A 79 14.78 -3.27 -9.25
C HIS A 79 15.90 -4.04 -9.93
N LEU A 80 17.13 -3.51 -9.92
CA LEU A 80 18.30 -4.15 -10.52
C LEU A 80 18.56 -5.54 -9.92
N LEU A 81 18.28 -5.69 -8.62
CA LEU A 81 18.42 -6.96 -7.90
C LEU A 81 17.41 -8.03 -8.35
N ALA A 82 16.29 -7.63 -8.95
CA ALA A 82 15.25 -8.53 -9.43
C ALA A 82 15.49 -9.01 -10.87
N TYR A 83 16.27 -8.28 -11.68
CA TYR A 83 16.49 -8.60 -13.10
C TYR A 83 17.07 -9.97 -13.44
N PRO A 84 17.90 -10.61 -12.58
CA PRO A 84 18.30 -12.00 -12.79
C PRO A 84 17.13 -13.00 -12.75
N PHE A 85 16.02 -12.65 -12.10
CA PHE A 85 14.86 -13.53 -11.90
C PHE A 85 13.63 -13.08 -12.69
N PHE A 86 13.53 -11.78 -12.98
CA PHE A 86 12.38 -11.20 -13.66
C PHE A 86 12.82 -10.11 -14.64
N PRO A 87 12.66 -10.33 -15.97
CA PRO A 87 13.19 -9.43 -16.99
C PRO A 87 12.73 -7.98 -16.80
N LYS A 88 13.63 -7.03 -17.10
CA LYS A 88 13.41 -5.60 -16.87
C LYS A 88 12.08 -5.09 -17.41
N GLU A 89 11.80 -5.34 -18.69
CA GLU A 89 10.57 -4.87 -19.34
C GLU A 89 9.31 -5.46 -18.69
N GLN A 90 9.37 -6.71 -18.25
CA GLN A 90 8.24 -7.37 -17.57
C GLN A 90 8.03 -6.82 -16.16
N LEU A 91 9.11 -6.60 -15.40
CA LEU A 91 9.02 -5.99 -14.07
C LEU A 91 8.47 -4.55 -14.16
N GLN A 92 8.99 -3.75 -15.08
CA GLN A 92 8.52 -2.38 -15.25
C GLN A 92 7.07 -2.34 -15.73
N GLY A 93 6.67 -3.19 -16.67
CA GLY A 93 5.28 -3.32 -17.12
C GLY A 93 4.33 -3.73 -16.00
N LEU A 94 4.74 -4.68 -15.15
CA LEU A 94 3.98 -5.10 -13.97
C LEU A 94 3.78 -3.96 -12.97
N ILE A 95 4.87 -3.29 -12.57
CA ILE A 95 4.82 -2.17 -11.61
C ILE A 95 4.02 -1.00 -12.21
N SER A 96 4.18 -0.71 -13.49
CA SER A 96 3.42 0.33 -14.19
C SER A 96 1.92 0.06 -14.12
N SER A 97 1.52 -1.20 -14.33
CA SER A 97 0.11 -1.61 -14.24
C SER A 97 -0.44 -1.41 -12.82
N PHE A 98 0.30 -1.79 -11.77
CA PHE A 98 -0.10 -1.51 -10.39
C PHE A 98 -0.21 -0.01 -10.11
N ASN A 99 0.76 0.78 -10.57
CA ASN A 99 0.76 2.24 -10.41
C ASN A 99 -0.44 2.89 -11.11
N LEU A 100 -0.88 2.38 -12.26
CA LEU A 100 -2.11 2.82 -12.92
C LEU A 100 -3.36 2.47 -12.11
N LEU A 101 -3.44 1.27 -11.53
CA LEU A 101 -4.55 0.89 -10.65
C LEU A 101 -4.63 1.80 -9.41
N VAL A 102 -3.48 2.13 -8.80
CA VAL A 102 -3.38 3.12 -7.72
C VAL A 102 -3.90 4.47 -8.17
N ASN A 103 -3.40 5.00 -9.29
CA ASN A 103 -3.81 6.31 -9.80
C ASN A 103 -5.29 6.36 -10.17
N ASN A 104 -5.89 5.25 -10.58
CA ASN A 104 -7.31 5.15 -10.89
C ASN A 104 -8.18 4.90 -9.64
N GLY A 105 -7.60 4.88 -8.44
CA GLY A 105 -8.34 4.77 -7.17
C GLY A 105 -8.79 3.34 -6.81
N TYR A 106 -8.30 2.30 -7.49
CA TYR A 106 -8.71 0.91 -7.21
C TYR A 106 -8.32 0.43 -5.80
N PHE A 107 -7.40 1.13 -5.12
CA PHE A 107 -6.99 0.82 -3.75
C PHE A 107 -7.55 1.81 -2.70
N ASP A 108 -8.38 2.78 -3.08
CA ASP A 108 -9.20 3.57 -2.16
C ASP A 108 -10.44 2.76 -1.76
N LEU A 109 -10.24 1.73 -0.93
CA LEU A 109 -11.27 0.77 -0.56
C LEU A 109 -12.36 1.45 0.28
N LYS A 110 -13.63 1.21 -0.07
CA LYS A 110 -14.83 1.79 0.56
C LYS A 110 -15.86 0.70 0.86
N PRO A 111 -15.57 -0.21 1.81
CA PRO A 111 -16.52 -1.25 2.20
C PRO A 111 -17.77 -0.65 2.85
N THR A 112 -18.87 -1.38 2.84
CA THR A 112 -19.98 -1.12 3.76
C THR A 112 -19.58 -1.47 5.20
N GLU A 113 -20.34 -1.02 6.20
CA GLU A 113 -20.09 -1.34 7.61
C GLU A 113 -20.05 -2.87 7.85
N GLU A 114 -20.98 -3.62 7.24
CA GLU A 114 -21.04 -5.08 7.37
C GLU A 114 -19.85 -5.82 6.73
N GLN A 115 -19.21 -5.20 5.74
CA GLN A 115 -18.03 -5.74 5.07
C GLN A 115 -16.72 -5.35 5.78
N ASN A 116 -16.74 -4.35 6.66
CA ASN A 116 -15.55 -3.81 7.31
C ASN A 116 -15.26 -4.54 8.63
N LEU A 117 -14.19 -5.35 8.66
CA LEU A 117 -13.81 -6.10 9.86
C LEU A 117 -13.40 -5.20 11.02
N ASN A 118 -12.96 -3.97 10.74
CA ASN A 118 -12.67 -2.99 11.77
C ASN A 118 -13.92 -2.62 12.59
N GLU A 119 -15.11 -2.60 11.98
CA GLU A 119 -16.38 -2.31 12.66
C GLU A 119 -16.89 -3.53 13.45
N LEU A 120 -16.63 -4.74 12.93
CA LEU A 120 -17.03 -5.98 13.59
C LEU A 120 -16.14 -6.33 14.79
N PHE A 121 -14.86 -5.93 14.75
CA PHE A 121 -13.86 -6.22 15.79
C PHE A 121 -13.10 -4.94 16.21
N PRO A 122 -13.79 -3.92 16.76
CA PRO A 122 -13.21 -2.62 17.06
C PRO A 122 -12.14 -2.65 18.17
N GLU A 123 -12.08 -3.73 18.95
CA GLU A 123 -11.07 -3.98 19.97
C GLU A 123 -9.69 -4.30 19.36
N ILE A 124 -9.63 -4.81 18.13
CA ILE A 124 -8.38 -5.11 17.44
C ILE A 124 -7.83 -3.82 16.83
N LYS A 125 -6.93 -3.17 17.56
CA LYS A 125 -6.20 -2.01 17.04
C LYS A 125 -5.16 -2.45 16.02
N LEU A 126 -5.31 -1.92 14.81
CA LEU A 126 -4.37 -2.08 13.70
C LEU A 126 -3.23 -1.08 13.84
N LYS A 127 -2.05 -1.45 13.35
CA LYS A 127 -0.88 -0.59 13.33
C LYS A 127 -0.98 0.42 12.19
N SER A 128 -0.68 1.67 12.52
CA SER A 128 -0.52 2.74 11.55
C SER A 128 0.81 2.61 10.77
N MET A 129 0.84 3.15 9.57
CA MET A 129 2.01 3.34 8.72
C MET A 129 3.15 4.05 9.48
N ARG A 130 2.83 5.04 10.32
CA ARG A 130 3.83 5.74 11.14
C ARG A 130 4.46 4.82 12.18
N GLU A 131 3.68 3.98 12.86
CA GLU A 131 4.23 2.98 13.79
C GLU A 131 5.10 1.95 13.06
N ILE A 132 4.65 1.49 11.90
CA ILE A 132 5.40 0.52 11.09
C ILE A 132 6.73 1.11 10.63
N ILE A 133 6.74 2.29 9.99
CA ILE A 133 7.98 2.95 9.55
C ILE A 133 8.85 3.30 10.77
N GLY A 134 8.24 3.72 11.88
CA GLY A 134 8.90 4.01 13.15
C GLY A 134 9.70 2.83 13.71
N ALA A 135 9.22 1.60 13.54
CA ALA A 135 9.92 0.39 13.98
C ALA A 135 11.26 0.16 13.25
N TRP A 136 11.51 0.84 12.13
CA TRP A 136 12.77 0.77 11.39
C TRP A 136 13.71 1.94 11.69
N LYS A 137 13.40 2.82 12.64
CA LYS A 137 14.28 3.93 13.01
C LYS A 137 15.58 3.37 13.63
N GLY A 138 16.73 3.75 13.09
CA GLY A 138 18.05 3.31 13.57
C GLY A 138 18.52 1.93 13.05
N LYS A 139 17.76 1.31 12.15
CA LYS A 139 18.24 0.26 11.24
C LYS A 139 18.46 0.84 9.86
#